data_AF-A0A8J6XTU9-F1
#
_entry.id   AF-A0A8J6XTU9-F1
#
_cell.length_a   1.000
_cell.length_b   1.000
_cell.length_c   1.000
_cell.angle_alpha   90.00
_cell.angle_beta   90.00
_cell.angle_gamma   90.00
#
_symmetry.space_group_name_H-M   'P 1'
#
loop_
_entity.id
_entity.type
_entity.pdbx_description
1 polymer ?
#
loop_
_entity_poly.entity_id
_entity_poly.type
_entity_poly.pdbx_seq_one_letter_code
_entity_poly.pdbx_strand_id
1 'polypeptide(L)' 'MVQQHASQLFKAVKQDQALKERLKAASEPEAFIKIAKERGYNFTVQELETELSNLSSEELAAIVNPGMSPRFHIHPR' A
#
# COMPACT_ATOMS: atom_id res chain seq x y z
N MET A 1 2.12 17.40 16.43
CA MET A 1 1.42 16.10 16.46
C MET A 1 1.59 15.49 15.08
N VAL A 2 2.32 14.38 14.98
CA VAL A 2 2.69 13.83 13.66
C VAL A 2 1.45 13.12 13.10
N GLN A 3 0.74 13.79 12.19
CA GLN A 3 -0.18 13.11 11.28
C GLN A 3 0.67 12.14 10.46
N GLN A 4 0.79 10.89 10.91
CA GLN A 4 1.47 9.86 10.13
C GLN A 4 0.51 9.46 9.00
N HIS A 5 0.58 10.22 7.91
CA HIS A 5 -0.22 10.06 6.71
C HIS A 5 -0.11 8.63 6.15
N ALA A 6 -1.15 8.14 5.48
CA ALA A 6 -1.17 6.81 4.89
C ALA A 6 0.06 6.54 3.99
N SER A 7 0.60 7.56 3.32
CA SER A 7 1.87 7.50 2.59
C SER A 7 3.07 6.99 3.42
N GLN A 8 3.19 7.33 4.70
CA GLN A 8 4.25 6.79 5.56
C GLN A 8 4.05 5.30 5.85
N LEU A 9 2.80 4.87 6.04
CA LEU A 9 2.47 3.46 6.16
C LEU A 9 2.85 2.73 4.87
N PHE A 10 2.47 3.23 3.69
CA PHE A 10 2.84 2.59 2.42
C PHE A 10 4.35 2.46 2.23
N LYS A 11 5.14 3.45 2.66
CA LYS A 11 6.60 3.34 2.68
C LYS A 11 7.08 2.23 3.62
N ALA A 12 6.50 2.14 4.83
CA ALA A 12 6.82 1.08 5.77
C ALA A 12 6.44 -0.31 5.22
N VAL A 13 5.29 -0.43 4.56
CA VAL A 13 4.80 -1.68 3.93
C VAL A 13 5.67 -2.12 2.76
N LYS A 14 6.25 -1.18 2.01
CA LYS A 14 7.24 -1.50 0.96
C LYS A 14 8.54 -2.07 1.55
N GLN A 15 8.90 -1.70 2.77
CA GLN A 15 10.13 -2.15 3.45
C GLN A 15 9.92 -3.40 4.33
N ASP A 16 8.74 -3.53 4.95
CA ASP A 16 8.40 -4.59 5.91
C ASP A 16 7.43 -5.58 5.26
N GLN A 17 7.99 -6.71 4.80
CA GLN A 17 7.27 -7.79 4.15
C GLN A 17 6.18 -8.40 5.06
N ALA A 18 6.44 -8.48 6.38
CA ALA A 18 5.48 -9.04 7.33
C ALA A 18 4.27 -8.11 7.51
N LEU A 19 4.50 -6.78 7.47
CA LEU A 19 3.41 -5.80 7.41
C LEU A 19 2.59 -5.93 6.13
N LYS A 20 3.27 -6.11 4.99
CA LYS A 20 2.61 -6.31 3.69
C LYS A 20 1.71 -7.52 3.69
N GLU A 21 2.16 -8.64 4.23
CA GLU A 21 1.35 -9.87 4.31
C GLU A 21 0.14 -9.70 5.25
N ARG A 22 0.33 -9.07 6.41
CA ARG A 22 -0.78 -8.78 7.34
C ARG A 22 -1.83 -7.87 6.72
N LEU A 23 -1.41 -6.83 6.01
CA LEU A 23 -2.34 -5.90 5.36
C LEU A 23 -3.01 -6.53 4.14
N LYS A 24 -2.33 -7.41 3.41
CA LYS A 24 -2.95 -8.21 2.33
C LYS A 24 -4.01 -9.17 2.86
N ALA A 25 -3.79 -9.75 4.04
CA ALA A 25 -4.76 -10.63 4.69
C ALA A 25 -6.00 -9.87 5.20
N ALA A 26 -5.87 -8.56 5.44
CA ALA A 26 -7.00 -7.69 5.77
C ALA A 26 -7.77 -7.32 4.49
N SER A 27 -8.81 -8.09 4.16
CA SER A 27 -9.69 -7.79 3.01
C SER A 27 -10.62 -6.60 3.24
N GLU A 28 -10.82 -6.18 4.50
CA GLU A 28 -11.72 -5.08 4.86
C GLU A 28 -10.94 -3.78 5.12
N PRO A 29 -11.41 -2.62 4.60
CA PRO A 29 -10.75 -1.32 4.80
C PRO A 29 -10.70 -0.92 6.28
N GLU A 30 -11.69 -1.32 7.08
CA GLU A 30 -11.68 -1.08 8.53
C GLU A 30 -10.59 -1.89 9.25
N ALA A 31 -10.34 -3.13 8.80
CA ALA A 31 -9.29 -3.97 9.36
C ALA A 31 -7.90 -3.39 9.02
N PHE A 32 -7.74 -2.84 7.82
CA PHE A 32 -6.54 -2.11 7.42
C PHE A 32 -6.25 -0.93 8.36
N ILE A 33 -7.27 -0.11 8.65
CA ILE A 33 -7.15 1.03 9.57
C ILE A 33 -6.81 0.57 10.98
N LYS A 34 -7.36 -0.55 11.46
CA LYS A 34 -7.02 -1.10 12.78
C LYS A 34 -5.54 -1.50 12.86
N ILE A 35 -5.03 -2.24 11.87
CA ILE A 35 -3.62 -2.65 11.80
C ILE A 35 -2.70 -1.42 11.72
N ALA A 36 -3.10 -0.42 10.94
CA ALA A 36 -2.40 0.85 10.84
C ALA A 36 -2.32 1.57 12.20
N LYS A 37 -3.45 1.66 12.92
CA LYS A 37 -3.54 2.27 14.25
C LYS A 37 -2.68 1.56 15.29
N GLU A 38 -2.63 0.22 15.26
CA GLU A 38 -1.74 -0.57 16.12
C GLU A 38 -0.26 -0.22 15.92
N ARG A 39 0.12 0.20 14.71
CA ARG A 39 1.48 0.63 14.36
C ARG A 39 1.72 2.13 14.58
N GLY A 40 0.72 2.88 15.05
CA GLY A 40 0.80 4.33 15.29
C GLY A 40 0.37 5.19 14.11
N TYR A 41 -0.06 4.60 12.99
CA TYR A 41 -0.60 5.32 11.84
C TYR A 41 -2.09 5.58 12.03
N ASN A 42 -2.50 6.84 11.98
CA ASN A 42 -3.89 7.21 12.21
C ASN A 42 -4.39 8.03 11.01
N PHE A 43 -5.28 7.43 10.23
CA PHE A 43 -5.89 8.03 9.04
C PHE A 43 -7.30 7.48 8.85
N THR A 44 -8.06 8.15 8.00
CA THR A 44 -9.45 7.81 7.66
C THR A 44 -9.54 6.93 6.40
N VAL A 45 -10.71 6.31 6.19
CA VAL A 45 -10.99 5.55 4.95
C VAL A 45 -10.85 6.44 3.72
N GLN A 46 -11.31 7.69 3.80
CA GLN A 46 -11.19 8.64 2.69
C GLN A 46 -9.73 8.93 2.35
N GLU A 47 -8.88 9.12 3.35
CA GLU A 47 -7.44 9.33 3.13
C GLU A 47 -6.78 8.09 2.48
N LEU A 48 -7.18 6.88 2.90
CA LEU A 48 -6.75 5.65 2.23
C LEU A 48 -7.17 5.60 0.77
N GLU A 49 -8.43 5.87 0.46
CA GLU A 49 -8.95 5.84 -0.91
C GLU A 49 -8.27 6.90 -1.78
N THR A 50 -8.01 8.09 -1.25
CA THR A 50 -7.25 9.12 -1.97
C THR A 50 -5.82 8.68 -2.24
N GLU A 51 -5.16 8.01 -1.29
CA GLU A 51 -3.79 7.54 -1.48
C GLU A 51 -3.73 6.33 -2.39
N LEU A 52 -4.72 5.43 -2.32
CA LEU A 52 -4.87 4.29 -3.23
C LEU A 52 -5.16 4.74 -4.66
N SER A 53 -5.96 5.80 -4.83
CA SER A 53 -6.23 6.38 -6.16
C SER A 53 -5.06 7.21 -6.70
N ASN A 54 -4.22 7.76 -5.82
CA ASN A 54 -2.94 8.37 -6.20
C ASN A 54 -1.87 7.33 -6.57
N LEU A 55 -1.97 6.08 -6.11
CA LEU A 55 -1.08 5.01 -6.55
C LEU A 55 -1.32 4.73 -8.05
N SER A 56 -0.22 4.61 -8.78
CA SER A 56 -0.29 4.16 -10.18
C SER A 56 -0.94 2.78 -10.25
N SER A 57 -1.72 2.54 -11.31
CA SER A 57 -2.28 1.22 -11.62
C SER A 57 -1.22 0.11 -11.61
N GLU A 58 0.01 0.47 -11.94
CA GLU A 58 1.18 -0.41 -11.95
C GLU A 58 1.64 -0.82 -10.53
N GLU A 59 1.62 0.11 -9.58
CA GLU A 59 1.97 -0.16 -8.18
C GLU A 59 0.89 -0.99 -7.48
N LEU A 60 -0.39 -0.72 -7.78
CA LEU A 60 -1.51 -1.53 -7.31
C LEU A 60 -1.44 -2.95 -7.89
N ALA A 61 -1.16 -3.06 -9.19
CA ALA A 61 -1.02 -4.36 -9.85
C ALA A 61 0.13 -5.19 -9.24
N ALA A 62 1.25 -4.57 -8.87
CA ALA A 62 2.35 -5.27 -8.19
C ALA A 62 1.99 -5.74 -6.78
N ILE A 63 1.05 -5.07 -6.10
CA ILE A 63 0.54 -5.50 -4.80
C ILE A 63 -0.39 -6.70 -4.98
N VAL A 64 -1.34 -6.63 -5.93
CA VAL A 64 -2.37 -7.66 -6.17
C VAL A 64 -1.81 -8.90 -6.86
N ASN A 65 -0.96 -8.73 -7.86
CA ASN A 65 -0.32 -9.80 -8.65
C ASN A 65 1.21 -9.80 -8.47
N PRO A 66 1.71 -10.20 -7.29
CA PRO A 66 3.15 -10.29 -7.05
C PRO A 66 3.75 -11.35 -7.98
N GLY A 67 4.56 -10.91 -8.96
CA GLY A 67 5.20 -11.77 -9.96
C GLY A 67 4.88 -11.40 -11.41
N MET A 68 3.87 -10.56 -11.65
CA MET A 68 3.62 -9.93 -12.94
C MET A 68 4.36 -8.59 -13.00
N SER A 69 5.64 -8.63 -13.36
CA SER A 69 6.36 -7.40 -13.70
C SER A 69 5.88 -6.88 -15.07
N PRO A 70 5.74 -5.56 -15.25
CA PRO A 70 5.46 -4.97 -16.56
C PRO A 70 6.48 -5.47 -17.59
N ARG A 71 6.00 -5.87 -18.77
CA ARG A 71 6.89 -6.23 -19.89
C ARG A 71 7.41 -4.93 -20.49
N PHE A 72 8.60 -4.53 -20.09
CA PHE A 72 9.28 -3.39 -20.72
C PHE A 72 9.66 -3.77 -22.16
N HIS A 73 9.23 -2.95 -23.13
CA HIS A 73 9.66 -3.11 -24.51
C HIS A 73 11.17 -2.84 -24.55
N ILE A 74 11.96 -3.80 -25.03
CA ILE A 74 13.39 -3.61 -25.21
C ILE A 74 13.55 -2.71 -26.43
N HIS A 75 14.02 -1.48 -26.26
CA HIS A 75 14.34 -0.61 -27.39
C HIS A 75 15.66 -1.09 -28.03
N PRO A 76 15.66 -1.59 -29.28
CA PRO A 76 16.89 -1.91 -29.97
C PRO A 76 17.66 -0.62 -30.27
N ARG A 77 18.98 -0.67 -30.06
CA ARG A 77 19.93 0.40 -30.41
C ARG A 77 20.19 0.44 -31.92
#